data_AF-A0A256IX10-F1
#
_entry.id   AF-A0A256IX10-F1
#
_cell.length_a   1.000
_cell.length_b   1.000
_cell.length_c   1.000
_cell.angle_alpha   90.00
_cell.angle_beta   90.00
_cell.angle_gamma   90.00
#
_symmetry.space_group_name_H-M   'P 1'
#
loop_
_entity.id
_entity.type
_entity.pdbx_description
1 polymer ?
#
loop_
_entity_poly.entity_id
_entity_poly.type
_entity_poly.pdbx_seq_one_letter_code
_entity_poly.pdbx_strand_id
1 'polypeptide(L)'
;MEIERAREDALVAAVAGATTVAVALLSSFTAVVSVATLPTLAPLAVYASYLFSRKGGPYGAFDTARNWAIASAVVGALTLLASVVS
;
A
#
# COMPACT_ATOMS: atom_id res chain seq x y z
N MET A 1 -17.20 -16.09 10.25
CA MET A 1 -16.82 -15.80 8.84
C MET A 1 -16.64 -14.30 8.57
N GLU A 2 -17.29 -13.38 9.30
CA GLU A 2 -17.03 -11.94 9.13
C GLU A 2 -15.74 -11.46 9.81
N ILE A 3 -15.41 -11.98 11.00
CA ILE A 3 -14.24 -11.50 11.76
C ILE A 3 -12.91 -11.79 11.07
N GLU A 4 -12.83 -12.89 10.32
CA GLU A 4 -11.64 -13.24 9.54
C GLU A 4 -11.45 -12.27 8.37
N ARG A 5 -12.55 -11.94 7.67
CA ARG A 5 -12.52 -10.91 6.61
C ARG A 5 -12.13 -9.55 7.18
N ALA A 6 -12.69 -9.18 8.33
CA ALA A 6 -12.34 -7.93 9.01
C ALA A 6 -10.85 -7.90 9.41
N ARG A 7 -10.28 -9.04 9.86
CA ARG A 7 -8.86 -9.18 10.16
C ARG A 7 -8.00 -9.00 8.91
N GLU A 8 -8.38 -9.64 7.81
CA GLU A 8 -7.69 -9.52 6.53
C GLU A 8 -7.71 -8.09 5.99
N ASP A 9 -8.87 -7.44 6.03
CA ASP A 9 -9.02 -6.03 5.62
C ASP A 9 -8.18 -5.11 6.50
N ALA A 10 -8.23 -5.30 7.83
CA ALA A 10 -7.42 -4.54 8.78
C ALA A 10 -5.92 -4.70 8.52
N LEU A 11 -5.46 -5.90 8.15
CA LEU A 11 -4.07 -6.15 7.80
C LEU A 11 -3.64 -5.35 6.56
N VAL A 12 -4.42 -5.38 5.48
CA VAL A 12 -4.05 -4.64 4.25
C VAL A 12 -4.12 -3.14 4.50
N ALA A 13 -5.17 -2.67 5.18
CA ALA A 13 -5.34 -1.26 5.54
C ALA A 13 -4.19 -0.76 6.42
N ALA A 14 -3.80 -1.53 7.45
CA ALA A 14 -2.71 -1.16 8.36
C ALA A 14 -1.38 -1.08 7.61
N VAL A 15 -1.09 -2.02 6.72
CA VAL A 15 0.16 -2.01 5.94
C VAL A 15 0.16 -0.85 4.95
N ALA A 16 -0.93 -0.59 4.25
CA ALA A 16 -1.02 0.55 3.34
C ALA A 16 -0.85 1.89 4.09
N GLY A 17 -1.56 2.08 5.20
CA GLY A 17 -1.48 3.27 6.04
C GLY A 17 -0.07 3.47 6.63
N ALA A 18 0.50 2.43 7.24
CA ALA A 18 1.86 2.47 7.79
C ALA A 18 2.91 2.78 6.71
N THR A 19 2.76 2.18 5.52
CA THR A 19 3.67 2.45 4.40
C THR A 19 3.57 3.90 3.93
N THR A 20 2.36 4.44 3.77
CA THR A 20 2.18 5.86 3.42
C THR A 20 2.79 6.80 4.46
N VAL A 21 2.59 6.53 5.76
CA VAL A 21 3.22 7.29 6.84
C VAL A 21 4.74 7.21 6.75
N ALA A 22 5.30 6.01 6.54
CA ALA A 22 6.74 5.82 6.41
C ALA A 22 7.32 6.61 5.22
N VAL A 23 6.68 6.58 4.05
CA VAL A 23 7.11 7.36 2.88
C VAL A 23 7.06 8.87 3.17
N ALA A 24 5.99 9.36 3.80
CA ALA A 24 5.85 10.77 4.15
C ALA A 24 6.91 11.22 5.16
N LEU A 25 7.21 10.41 6.18
CA LEU A 25 8.26 10.68 7.15
C LEU A 25 9.63 10.71 6.47
N LEU A 26 9.96 9.69 5.67
CA LEU A 26 11.24 9.65 4.95
C LEU A 26 11.40 10.85 4.01
N SER A 27 10.34 11.22 3.29
CA SER A 27 10.37 12.40 2.43
C SER A 27 10.49 13.72 3.19
N SER A 28 10.03 13.79 4.44
CA SER A 28 10.07 15.03 5.24
C SER A 28 11.38 15.18 6.02
N PHE A 29 11.98 14.07 6.44
CA PHE A 29 13.15 14.07 7.33
C PHE A 29 14.47 13.77 6.63
N THR A 30 14.46 13.41 5.34
CA THR A 30 15.68 13.16 4.57
C THR A 30 15.82 14.18 3.45
N ALA A 31 17.01 14.76 3.29
CA ALA A 31 17.33 15.66 2.18
C ALA A 31 17.55 14.90 0.84
N VAL A 32 17.53 13.57 0.88
CA VAL A 32 17.86 12.69 -0.25
C VAL A 32 16.61 12.31 -1.05
N VAL A 33 15.42 12.40 -0.44
CA VAL A 33 14.17 11.88 -1.00
C VAL A 33 13.11 12.97 -0.91
N SER A 34 12.63 13.44 -2.06
CA SER A 34 11.50 14.39 -2.13
C SER A 34 10.36 13.75 -2.93
N VAL A 35 9.31 13.33 -2.23
CA VAL A 35 8.15 12.68 -2.83
C VAL A 35 7.00 13.69 -2.88
N ALA A 36 6.49 13.94 -4.09
CA ALA A 36 5.28 14.75 -4.24
C ALA A 36 4.08 14.14 -3.49
N THR A 37 3.12 14.98 -3.10
CA THR A 37 1.97 14.59 -2.27
C THR A 37 1.08 13.50 -2.91
N LEU A 38 0.95 13.48 -4.23
CA LEU A 38 0.16 12.46 -4.92
C LEU A 38 0.83 11.07 -4.87
N PRO A 39 2.10 10.92 -5.28
CA PRO A 39 2.83 9.66 -5.15
C PRO A 39 2.92 9.07 -3.73
N THR A 40 2.90 9.90 -2.68
CA THR A 40 2.91 9.44 -1.28
C THR A 40 1.66 8.62 -0.91
N LEU A 41 0.55 8.83 -1.62
CA LEU A 41 -0.70 8.10 -1.43
C LEU A 41 -0.76 6.78 -2.21
N ALA A 42 0.26 6.44 -3.01
CA ALA A 42 0.25 5.22 -3.83
C ALA A 42 -0.01 3.92 -3.04
N PRO A 43 0.52 3.71 -1.81
CA PRO A 43 0.17 2.54 -1.01
C PRO A 43 -1.34 2.46 -0.66
N LEU A 44 -2.01 3.60 -0.46
CA LEU A 44 -3.46 3.64 -0.23
C LEU A 44 -4.26 3.29 -1.48
N ALA A 45 -3.76 3.65 -2.66
CA ALA A 45 -4.38 3.23 -3.92
C ALA A 45 -4.38 1.70 -4.07
N VAL A 46 -3.32 1.02 -3.60
CA VAL A 46 -3.27 -0.45 -3.56
C VAL A 46 -4.35 -1.02 -2.66
N TYR A 47 -4.56 -0.43 -1.47
CA TYR A 47 -5.66 -0.84 -0.59
C TYR A 47 -7.04 -0.58 -1.20
N ALA A 48 -7.23 0.54 -1.91
CA ALA A 48 -8.46 0.80 -2.62
C ALA A 48 -8.73 -0.27 -3.70
N SER A 49 -7.71 -0.66 -4.48
CA SER A 49 -7.81 -1.75 -5.46
C SER A 49 -8.17 -3.09 -4.82
N TYR A 50 -7.59 -3.41 -3.65
CA TYR A 50 -7.95 -4.58 -2.86
C TYR A 50 -9.44 -4.63 -2.52
N LEU A 51 -10.02 -3.49 -2.08
CA LEU A 51 -11.45 -3.40 -1.77
C LEU A 51 -12.34 -3.64 -3.00
N PHE A 52 -11.90 -3.22 -4.18
CA PHE A 52 -12.62 -3.50 -5.43
C PHE A 52 -12.51 -4.97 -5.84
N SER A 53 -11.35 -5.61 -5.65
CA SER A 53 -11.17 -7.05 -5.95
C SER A 53 -12.13 -7.92 -5.13
N ARG A 54 -12.27 -7.61 -3.84
CA ARG A 54 -13.16 -8.28 -2.88
C ARG A 54 -14.66 -8.17 -3.20
N LYS A 55 -15.08 -7.25 -4.08
CA LYS A 55 -16.51 -7.00 -4.37
C LYS A 55 -17.12 -7.92 -5.44
N GLY A 56 -16.38 -8.84 -6.04
CA GLY A 56 -16.97 -9.82 -6.97
C GLY A 56 -16.12 -10.20 -8.18
N GLY A 57 -14.80 -9.99 -8.14
CA GLY A 57 -13.91 -10.51 -9.17
C GLY A 57 -13.63 -12.01 -8.98
N PRO A 58 -13.26 -12.76 -10.02
CA PRO A 58 -12.72 -14.09 -9.85
C PRO A 58 -11.45 -13.99 -9.00
N TYR A 59 -11.51 -14.50 -7.77
CA TYR A 59 -10.34 -14.60 -6.88
C TYR A 59 -9.32 -15.52 -7.56
N GLY A 60 -8.32 -14.91 -8.21
CA GLY A 60 -7.18 -15.66 -8.70
C GLY A 60 -6.42 -16.27 -7.51
N ALA A 61 -5.61 -17.31 -7.74
CA ALA A 61 -4.79 -17.93 -6.71
C ALA A 61 -3.85 -16.95 -5.97
N PHE A 62 -3.62 -15.77 -6.56
CA PHE A 62 -2.78 -14.71 -6.00
C PHE A 62 -3.56 -13.61 -5.26
N ASP A 63 -4.90 -13.61 -5.28
CA ASP A 63 -5.75 -12.60 -4.65
C ASP A 63 -5.95 -12.89 -3.16
N THR A 64 -4.87 -12.78 -2.39
CA THR A 64 -4.87 -12.99 -0.93
C THR A 64 -4.52 -11.70 -0.20
N ALA A 65 -5.09 -11.48 0.99
CA ALA A 65 -4.79 -10.31 1.81
C ALA A 65 -3.28 -10.12 2.06
N ARG A 66 -2.55 -11.23 2.24
CA ARG A 66 -1.09 -11.21 2.39
C ARG A 66 -0.40 -10.62 1.15
N ASN A 67 -0.79 -11.02 -0.05
CA ASN A 67 -0.18 -10.51 -1.28
C ASN A 67 -0.49 -9.02 -1.49
N TRP A 68 -1.70 -8.57 -1.16
CA TRP A 68 -2.05 -7.14 -1.22
C TRP A 68 -1.32 -6.28 -0.20
N ALA A 69 -1.06 -6.79 1.00
CA ALA A 69 -0.20 -6.14 1.97
C ALA A 69 1.24 -6.03 1.46
N ILE A 70 1.80 -7.11 0.92
CA ILE A 70 3.13 -7.10 0.28
C ILE A 70 3.16 -6.09 -0.87
N ALA A 71 2.15 -6.08 -1.74
CA ALA A 71 2.04 -5.14 -2.85
C ALA A 71 2.03 -3.68 -2.37
N SER A 72 1.32 -3.38 -1.28
CA SER A 72 1.28 -2.03 -0.68
C SER A 72 2.67 -1.59 -0.21
N ALA A 73 3.41 -2.48 0.47
CA ALA A 73 4.78 -2.22 0.90
C ALA A 73 5.74 -2.04 -0.29
N VAL A 74 5.63 -2.90 -1.31
CA VAL A 74 6.44 -2.82 -2.54
C VAL A 74 6.19 -1.50 -3.27
N VAL A 75 4.93 -1.08 -3.41
CA VAL A 75 4.61 0.20 -4.05
C VAL A 75 5.21 1.37 -3.27
N GLY A 76 5.15 1.36 -1.93
CA GLY A 76 5.83 2.38 -1.13
C GLY A 76 7.35 2.42 -1.35
N ALA A 77 8.00 1.26 -1.43
CA ALA A 77 9.42 1.17 -1.74
C ALA A 77 9.73 1.70 -3.16
N LEU A 78 8.90 1.37 -4.15
CA LEU A 78 9.03 1.87 -5.52
C LEU A 78 8.83 3.38 -5.60
N THR A 79 7.89 3.95 -4.84
CA THR A 79 7.70 5.41 -4.75
C THR A 79 8.97 6.10 -4.26
N LEU A 80 9.62 5.55 -3.23
CA LEU A 80 10.88 6.08 -2.72
C LEU A 80 12.00 5.94 -3.75
N LEU A 81 12.16 4.76 -4.35
CA LEU A 81 13.20 4.52 -5.36
C LEU A 81 13.03 5.46 -6.57
N ALA A 82 11.80 5.65 -7.05
CA ALA A 82 11.50 6.55 -8.15
C ALA A 82 11.93 7.99 -7.84
N SER A 83 11.70 8.46 -6.61
CA SER A 83 12.08 9.82 -6.19
C SER A 83 13.59 10.06 -6.08
N VAL A 84 14.39 9.00 -5.97
CA VAL A 84 15.87 9.12 -5.92
C VAL A 84 16.47 9.21 -7.32
N VAL A 85 15.79 8.67 -8.33
CA VAL A 85 16.25 8.67 -9.73
C VAL A 85 15.64 9.79 -10.58
N SER A 86 14.82 10.67 -9.98
CA SER A 86 14.24 11.85 -10.63
C SER A 86 15.07 13.11 -10.36
#